data_AF-A0A9D4MEH5-F1
#
_entry.id   AF-A0A9D4MEH5-F1
#
_cell.length_a   1.000
_cell.length_b   1.000
_cell.length_c   1.000
_cell.angle_alpha   90.00
_cell.angle_beta   90.00
_cell.angle_gamma   90.00
#
_symmetry.space_group_name_H-M   'P 1'
#
loop_
_entity.id
_entity.type
_entity.pdbx_description
1 polymer ?
#
loop_
_entity_poly.entity_id
_entity_poly.type
_entity_poly.pdbx_seq_one_letter_code
_entity_poly.pdbx_strand_id
1 'polypeptide(L)'
;MYDYFDMIREFEVKKRKFEFNCQSDITFRIPVALKEITEKAFHQSLSDRVKSLKYRKKLFTRGRDKLGVDSSIMQSWFTEPVSKTVNHISSALKEERMKDVGLIVLVEGFAKSPYVQQRIKEELPGKQLIIPGEAGLAVLKGAVMFGHKSDIISSRVMDYTYGIGLRSRYDEKKIPTDRAKYDNGKWWVDKCFGIFVRMNAEVHVDSKVTHVIVPRHERGTINIYRTKDRAPEFTTDPGCEQLGQSINYHDTDIPLKEQKVKTTFMFGDTELHVFV
;
A
#
# COMPACT_ATOMS: atom_id res chain seq x y z
N MET A 1 9.43 18.76 -26.58
CA MET A 1 9.24 18.30 -25.18
C MET A 1 8.18 19.12 -24.45
N TYR A 2 8.20 20.47 -24.56
CA TYR A 2 7.19 21.35 -23.95
C TYR A 2 5.74 21.08 -24.40
N ASP A 3 5.51 20.93 -25.71
CA ASP A 3 4.18 20.66 -26.28
C ASP A 3 3.48 19.45 -25.64
N TYR A 4 4.22 18.38 -25.34
CA TYR A 4 3.69 17.20 -24.69
C TYR A 4 3.24 17.51 -23.25
N PHE A 5 4.07 18.21 -22.48
CA PHE A 5 3.72 18.57 -21.09
C PHE A 5 2.52 19.50 -21.04
N ASP A 6 2.38 20.43 -21.98
CA ASP A 6 1.21 21.30 -22.09
C ASP A 6 -0.06 20.51 -22.41
N MET A 7 0.01 19.55 -23.34
CA MET A 7 -1.11 18.66 -23.64
C MET A 7 -1.53 17.84 -22.41
N ILE A 8 -0.56 17.23 -21.72
CA ILE A 8 -0.84 16.42 -20.51
C ILE A 8 -1.40 17.31 -19.40
N ARG A 9 -0.87 18.52 -19.21
CA ARG A 9 -1.38 19.47 -18.21
C ARG A 9 -2.82 19.88 -18.52
N GLU A 10 -3.13 20.19 -19.78
CA GLU A 10 -4.50 20.50 -20.19
C GLU A 10 -5.42 19.30 -19.96
N PHE A 11 -4.98 18.10 -20.32
CA PHE A 11 -5.72 16.87 -20.06
C PHE A 11 -6.03 16.70 -18.56
N GLU A 12 -5.03 16.86 -17.70
CA GLU A 12 -5.20 16.80 -16.25
C GLU A 12 -6.20 17.83 -15.72
N VAL A 13 -6.18 19.06 -16.25
CA VAL A 13 -7.16 20.09 -15.87
C VAL A 13 -8.58 19.71 -16.30
N LYS A 14 -8.76 19.18 -17.51
CA LYS A 14 -10.08 18.73 -17.99
C LYS A 14 -10.57 17.51 -17.23
N LYS A 15 -9.70 16.53 -16.97
CA LYS A 15 -10.00 15.32 -16.16
C LYS A 15 -10.57 15.67 -14.79
N ARG A 16 -9.96 16.66 -14.11
CA ARG A 16 -10.41 17.13 -12.79
C ARG A 16 -11.78 17.81 -12.79
N LYS A 17 -12.22 18.33 -13.94
CA LYS A 17 -13.49 19.06 -14.10
C LYS A 17 -14.57 18.22 -14.78
N PHE A 18 -14.25 17.00 -15.19
CA PHE A 18 -15.19 16.17 -15.95
C PHE A 18 -16.35 15.70 -15.08
N GLU A 19 -17.58 15.97 -15.55
CA GLU A 19 -18.84 15.67 -14.87
C GLU A 19 -19.50 14.42 -15.45
N PHE A 20 -20.28 13.72 -14.62
CA PHE A 20 -20.99 12.50 -15.02
C PHE A 20 -22.01 12.72 -16.14
N ASN A 21 -22.77 13.82 -16.05
CA ASN A 21 -23.78 14.19 -17.04
C ASN A 21 -23.27 15.29 -17.99
N CYS A 22 -21.96 15.31 -18.26
CA CYS A 22 -21.38 16.32 -19.16
C CYS A 22 -22.02 16.21 -20.54
N GLN A 23 -22.83 17.19 -20.93
CA GLN A 23 -23.45 17.26 -22.26
C GLN A 23 -22.61 18.09 -23.25
N SER A 24 -21.57 18.78 -22.76
CA SER A 24 -20.70 19.60 -23.59
C SER A 24 -19.47 18.85 -24.05
N ASP A 25 -19.05 19.11 -25.29
CA ASP A 25 -17.79 18.59 -25.81
C ASP A 25 -16.59 19.14 -25.05
N ILE A 26 -15.63 18.25 -24.77
CA ILE A 26 -14.35 18.62 -24.19
C ILE A 26 -13.40 19.02 -25.31
N THR A 27 -12.84 20.21 -25.20
CA THR A 27 -11.87 20.70 -26.17
C THR A 27 -10.47 20.64 -25.60
N PHE A 28 -9.54 20.05 -26.36
CA PHE A 28 -8.10 20.01 -26.10
C PHE A 28 -7.36 20.81 -27.16
N ARG A 29 -6.29 21.51 -26.77
CA ARG A 29 -5.38 22.14 -27.71
C ARG A 29 -4.50 21.09 -28.37
N ILE A 30 -4.30 21.27 -29.67
CA ILE A 30 -3.41 20.46 -30.49
C ILE A 30 -2.18 21.33 -30.76
N PRO A 31 -0.99 20.91 -30.31
CA PRO A 31 0.23 21.63 -30.64
C PRO A 31 0.42 21.74 -32.15
N VAL A 32 0.92 22.90 -32.60
CA VAL A 32 1.13 23.17 -34.03
C VAL A 32 2.05 22.11 -34.66
N ALA A 33 3.12 21.74 -33.95
CA ALA A 33 4.04 20.69 -34.40
C ALA A 33 3.33 19.34 -34.60
N LEU A 34 2.45 18.93 -33.67
CA LEU A 34 1.70 17.67 -33.79
C LEU A 34 0.75 17.70 -34.99
N LYS A 35 0.09 18.84 -35.23
CA LYS A 35 -0.74 19.04 -36.41
C LYS A 35 0.09 18.90 -37.69
N GLU A 36 1.18 19.64 -37.82
CA GLU A 36 2.04 19.61 -39.02
C GLU A 36 2.62 18.22 -39.30
N ILE A 37 3.08 17.52 -38.27
CA ILE A 37 3.58 16.15 -38.39
C ILE A 37 2.46 15.21 -38.88
N THR A 38 1.26 15.34 -38.33
CA THR A 38 0.10 14.52 -38.75
C THR A 38 -0.27 14.79 -40.20
N GLU A 39 -0.34 16.07 -40.60
CA GLU A 39 -0.72 16.45 -41.97
C GLU A 39 0.33 15.99 -43.00
N LYS A 40 1.62 16.11 -42.67
CA LYS A 40 2.73 15.59 -43.49
C LYS A 40 2.69 14.08 -43.61
N ALA A 41 2.48 13.35 -42.51
CA ALA A 41 2.52 11.89 -42.48
C ALA A 41 1.34 11.24 -43.24
N PHE A 42 0.17 11.88 -43.23
CA PHE A 42 -1.04 11.32 -43.83
C PHE A 42 -1.45 12.00 -45.15
N HIS A 43 -0.67 12.97 -45.63
CA HIS A 43 -0.93 13.76 -46.85
C HIS A 43 -2.37 14.30 -46.94
N GLN A 44 -2.94 14.70 -45.79
CA GLN A 44 -4.31 15.23 -45.69
C GLN A 44 -4.41 16.21 -44.52
N SER A 45 -5.37 17.13 -44.55
CA SER A 45 -5.58 18.06 -43.42
C SER A 45 -5.96 17.29 -42.15
N LEU A 46 -5.62 17.84 -40.99
CA LEU A 46 -5.98 17.22 -39.71
C LEU A 46 -7.51 17.05 -39.57
N SER A 47 -8.28 18.01 -40.08
CA SER A 47 -9.74 17.95 -40.13
C SER A 47 -10.23 16.73 -40.92
N ASP A 48 -9.69 16.52 -42.12
CA ASP A 48 -10.09 15.41 -42.99
C ASP A 48 -9.65 14.08 -42.39
N ARG A 49 -8.46 14.05 -41.78
CA ARG A 49 -7.98 12.88 -41.04
C ARG A 49 -8.97 12.51 -39.95
N VAL A 50 -9.36 13.45 -39.08
CA VAL A 50 -10.32 13.20 -37.99
C VAL A 50 -11.66 12.69 -38.52
N LYS A 51 -12.15 13.24 -39.64
CA LYS A 51 -13.40 12.78 -40.29
C LYS A 51 -13.30 11.38 -40.90
N SER A 52 -12.10 10.93 -41.26
CA SER A 52 -11.87 9.56 -41.75
C SER A 52 -11.80 8.51 -40.64
N LEU A 53 -11.62 8.92 -39.38
CA LEU A 53 -11.51 7.99 -38.25
C LEU A 53 -12.85 7.33 -37.92
N LYS A 54 -12.79 6.17 -37.26
CA LYS A 54 -13.97 5.48 -36.71
C LYS A 54 -14.81 6.35 -35.76
N TYR A 55 -14.19 7.36 -35.13
CA TYR A 55 -14.82 8.27 -34.19
C TYR A 55 -15.30 9.59 -34.80
N ARG A 56 -15.44 9.70 -36.14
CA ARG A 56 -15.83 10.94 -36.83
C ARG A 56 -17.11 11.64 -36.34
N LYS A 57 -18.00 10.92 -35.65
CA LYS A 57 -19.22 11.49 -35.02
C LYS A 57 -18.98 12.05 -33.61
N LYS A 58 -17.83 11.76 -33.00
CA LYS A 58 -17.48 12.03 -31.60
C LYS A 58 -16.15 12.77 -31.44
N LEU A 59 -15.36 12.87 -32.50
CA LEU A 59 -14.13 13.66 -32.59
C LEU A 59 -14.27 14.64 -33.75
N PHE A 60 -13.90 15.89 -33.52
CA PHE A 60 -13.92 16.93 -34.55
C PHE A 60 -12.85 17.97 -34.27
N THR A 61 -12.38 18.66 -35.30
CA THR A 61 -11.51 19.82 -35.12
C THR A 61 -12.36 21.07 -34.90
N ARG A 62 -11.91 21.95 -34.01
CA ARG A 62 -12.57 23.24 -33.74
C ARG A 62 -11.56 24.37 -33.95
N GLY A 63 -11.81 25.22 -34.94
CA GLY A 63 -10.84 26.24 -35.33
C GLY A 63 -9.54 25.65 -35.89
N ARG A 64 -8.40 26.31 -35.66
CA ARG A 64 -7.12 25.94 -36.28
C ARG A 64 -6.32 24.88 -35.53
N ASP A 65 -6.47 24.82 -34.19
CA ASP A 65 -5.56 24.13 -33.27
C ASP A 65 -6.28 23.43 -32.10
N LYS A 66 -7.57 23.09 -32.23
CA LYS A 66 -8.29 22.39 -31.15
C LYS A 66 -8.98 21.11 -31.61
N LEU A 67 -8.96 20.11 -30.75
CA LEU A 67 -9.69 18.84 -30.88
C LEU A 67 -10.89 18.87 -29.93
N GLY A 68 -12.09 18.86 -30.50
CA GLY A 68 -13.31 18.57 -29.77
C GLY A 68 -13.49 17.05 -29.60
N VAL A 69 -13.82 16.65 -28.38
CA VAL A 69 -14.03 15.28 -27.94
C VAL A 69 -15.37 15.22 -27.24
N ASP A 70 -16.29 14.45 -27.81
CA ASP A 70 -17.59 14.17 -27.21
C ASP A 70 -17.42 13.55 -25.82
N SER A 71 -18.28 13.96 -24.88
CA SER A 71 -18.18 13.55 -23.48
C SER A 71 -18.25 12.03 -23.28
N SER A 72 -18.94 11.29 -24.15
CA SER A 72 -18.99 9.83 -24.08
C SER A 72 -17.63 9.16 -24.35
N ILE A 73 -16.76 9.80 -25.14
CA ILE A 73 -15.38 9.30 -25.34
C ILE A 73 -14.59 9.50 -24.05
N MET A 74 -14.66 10.68 -23.45
CA MET A 74 -13.96 10.95 -22.20
C MET A 74 -14.47 10.08 -21.05
N GLN A 75 -15.78 9.84 -20.98
CA GLN A 75 -16.39 8.88 -20.06
C GLN A 75 -15.81 7.48 -20.28
N SER A 76 -15.73 7.03 -21.53
CA SER A 76 -15.19 5.69 -21.84
C SER A 76 -13.75 5.49 -21.38
N TRP A 77 -12.93 6.55 -21.37
CA TRP A 77 -11.56 6.49 -20.84
C TRP A 77 -11.51 6.28 -19.33
N PHE A 78 -12.52 6.75 -18.59
CA PHE A 78 -12.54 6.70 -17.13
C PHE A 78 -13.42 5.60 -16.55
N THR A 79 -14.37 5.04 -17.32
CA THR A 79 -15.28 4.00 -16.83
C THR A 79 -14.53 2.82 -16.22
N GLU A 80 -13.61 2.20 -16.95
CA GLU A 80 -12.92 1.02 -16.45
C GLU A 80 -12.01 1.32 -15.23
N PRO A 81 -11.13 2.35 -15.26
CA PRO A 81 -10.31 2.69 -14.09
C PRO A 81 -11.13 3.00 -12.84
N VAL A 82 -12.24 3.76 -12.98
CA VAL A 82 -13.09 4.14 -11.85
C VAL A 82 -13.84 2.92 -11.31
N SER A 83 -14.40 2.07 -12.18
CA SER A 83 -15.07 0.83 -11.75
C SER A 83 -14.12 -0.11 -11.02
N LYS A 84 -12.88 -0.29 -11.51
CA LYS A 84 -11.86 -1.08 -10.81
C LYS A 84 -11.52 -0.52 -9.43
N THR A 85 -11.41 0.81 -9.33
CA THR A 85 -11.16 1.50 -8.06
C THR A 85 -12.30 1.27 -7.07
N VAL A 86 -13.54 1.47 -7.50
CA VAL A 86 -14.74 1.22 -6.69
C VAL A 86 -14.78 -0.22 -6.22
N ASN A 87 -14.62 -1.19 -7.12
CA ASN A 87 -14.64 -2.61 -6.76
C ASN A 87 -13.58 -2.98 -5.73
N HIS A 88 -12.40 -2.37 -5.83
CA HIS A 88 -11.34 -2.56 -4.85
C HIS A 88 -11.74 -2.00 -3.48
N ILE A 89 -12.29 -0.78 -3.43
CA ILE A 89 -12.79 -0.18 -2.18
C ILE A 89 -13.91 -1.04 -1.58
N SER A 90 -14.90 -1.45 -2.38
CA SER A 90 -16.00 -2.30 -1.94
C SER A 90 -15.52 -3.65 -1.40
N SER A 91 -14.45 -4.21 -1.97
CA SER A 91 -13.87 -5.47 -1.50
C SER A 91 -13.18 -5.28 -0.15
N ALA A 92 -12.41 -4.20 0.03
CA ALA A 92 -11.76 -3.89 1.30
C ALA A 92 -12.81 -3.61 2.41
N LEU A 93 -13.91 -2.94 2.09
CA LEU A 93 -14.98 -2.64 3.05
C LEU A 93 -15.77 -3.87 3.52
N LYS A 94 -15.62 -5.04 2.86
CA LYS A 94 -16.21 -6.31 3.30
C LYS A 94 -15.39 -7.01 4.38
N GLU A 95 -14.16 -6.57 4.63
CA GLU A 95 -13.34 -7.14 5.70
C GLU A 95 -13.95 -6.79 7.07
N GLU A 96 -13.96 -7.74 8.01
CA GLU A 96 -14.54 -7.57 9.34
C GLU A 96 -13.97 -6.35 10.08
N ARG A 97 -12.67 -6.06 9.89
CA ARG A 97 -11.99 -4.89 10.47
C ARG A 97 -12.44 -3.54 9.90
N MET A 98 -13.16 -3.54 8.78
CA MET A 98 -13.62 -2.34 8.07
C MET A 98 -15.14 -2.10 8.20
N LYS A 99 -15.86 -2.95 8.96
CA LYS A 99 -17.33 -2.88 9.07
C LYS A 99 -17.86 -1.53 9.55
N ASP A 100 -17.09 -0.88 10.45
CA ASP A 100 -17.48 0.38 11.11
C ASP A 100 -17.00 1.63 10.34
N VAL A 101 -16.41 1.47 9.15
CA VAL A 101 -15.97 2.60 8.33
C VAL A 101 -17.17 3.38 7.83
N GLY A 102 -17.44 4.55 8.41
CA GLY A 102 -18.52 5.45 7.97
C GLY A 102 -18.08 6.51 6.95
N LEU A 103 -16.77 6.74 6.80
CA LEU A 103 -16.22 7.90 6.11
C LEU A 103 -15.09 7.51 5.17
N ILE A 104 -15.10 8.07 3.96
CA ILE A 104 -14.08 7.87 2.92
C ILE A 104 -13.52 9.25 2.55
N VAL A 105 -12.20 9.41 2.69
CA VAL A 105 -11.51 10.62 2.24
C VAL A 105 -10.89 10.37 0.87
N LEU A 106 -11.29 11.13 -0.15
CA LEU A 106 -10.68 11.07 -1.46
C LEU A 106 -9.62 12.17 -1.59
N VAL A 107 -8.38 11.74 -1.79
CA VAL A 107 -7.21 12.61 -1.99
C VAL A 107 -6.73 12.54 -3.45
N GLU A 108 -5.73 13.34 -3.80
CA GLU A 108 -5.17 13.51 -5.13
C GLU A 108 -6.02 14.32 -6.12
N GLY A 109 -5.45 14.61 -7.29
CA GLY A 109 -6.09 15.43 -8.32
C GLY A 109 -7.40 14.82 -8.83
N PHE A 110 -7.46 13.51 -9.06
CA PHE A 110 -8.62 12.87 -9.68
C PHE A 110 -9.84 12.78 -8.75
N ALA A 111 -9.63 12.82 -7.44
CA ALA A 111 -10.69 12.94 -6.44
C ALA A 111 -11.56 14.18 -6.61
N LYS A 112 -11.03 15.24 -7.26
CA LYS A 112 -11.79 16.46 -7.55
C LYS A 112 -12.80 16.30 -8.70
N SER A 113 -12.69 15.24 -9.49
CA SER A 113 -13.59 14.99 -10.61
C SER A 113 -15.01 14.67 -10.11
N PRO A 114 -16.03 15.45 -10.51
CA PRO A 114 -17.41 15.13 -10.18
C PRO A 114 -17.84 13.75 -10.70
N TYR A 115 -17.32 13.31 -11.85
CA TYR A 115 -17.50 11.95 -12.37
C TYR A 115 -17.10 10.88 -11.34
N VAL A 116 -15.88 10.98 -10.79
CA VAL A 116 -15.35 10.02 -9.80
C VAL A 116 -16.15 10.07 -8.51
N GLN A 117 -16.44 11.27 -8.02
CA GLN A 117 -17.20 11.45 -6.77
C GLN A 117 -18.59 10.84 -6.87
N GLN A 118 -19.28 11.04 -8.00
CA GLN A 118 -20.61 10.48 -8.21
C GLN A 118 -20.58 8.95 -8.28
N ARG A 119 -19.66 8.36 -9.06
CA ARG A 119 -19.52 6.90 -9.13
C ARG A 119 -19.25 6.26 -7.77
N ILE A 120 -18.36 6.86 -6.98
CA ILE A 120 -18.05 6.34 -5.64
C ILE A 120 -19.28 6.46 -4.71
N LYS A 121 -20.02 7.57 -4.76
CA LYS A 121 -21.24 7.75 -3.95
C LYS A 121 -22.35 6.75 -4.31
N GLU A 122 -22.56 6.50 -5.60
CA GLU A 122 -23.59 5.57 -6.10
C GLU A 122 -23.28 4.12 -5.69
N GLU A 123 -22.01 3.72 -5.77
CA GLU A 123 -21.59 2.34 -5.56
C GLU A 123 -21.29 2.02 -4.09
N LEU A 124 -21.07 3.05 -3.25
CA LEU A 124 -20.84 2.93 -1.81
C LEU A 124 -21.89 3.71 -1.01
N PRO A 125 -23.17 3.33 -1.09
CA PRO A 125 -24.24 4.02 -0.37
C PRO A 125 -24.02 3.95 1.15
N GLY A 126 -24.42 5.00 1.86
CA GLY A 126 -24.31 5.10 3.32
C GLY A 126 -22.91 5.47 3.84
N LYS A 127 -21.93 5.70 2.96
CA LYS A 127 -20.60 6.21 3.34
C LYS A 127 -20.52 7.72 3.10
N GLN A 128 -20.01 8.47 4.07
CA GLN A 128 -19.74 9.89 3.92
C GLN A 128 -18.46 10.10 3.10
N LEU A 129 -18.57 10.84 2.00
CA LEU A 129 -17.42 11.17 1.15
C LEU A 129 -16.87 12.56 1.49
N ILE A 130 -15.59 12.64 1.85
CA ILE A 130 -14.88 13.89 2.09
C ILE A 130 -13.82 14.11 1.00
N ILE A 131 -13.84 15.28 0.38
CA ILE A 131 -12.84 15.71 -0.58
C ILE A 131 -12.15 16.96 -0.01
N PRO A 132 -10.88 16.88 0.40
CA PRO A 132 -10.15 18.06 0.88
C PRO A 132 -10.11 19.16 -0.19
N GLY A 133 -10.23 20.43 0.22
CA GLY A 133 -10.20 21.58 -0.70
C GLY A 133 -8.94 21.57 -1.60
N GLU A 134 -7.82 21.14 -1.05
CA GLU A 134 -6.57 20.87 -1.77
C GLU A 134 -6.25 19.37 -1.84
N ALA A 135 -7.17 18.55 -2.34
CA ALA A 135 -6.98 17.09 -2.45
C ALA A 135 -5.63 16.69 -3.08
N GLY A 136 -5.14 17.41 -4.10
CA GLY A 136 -3.83 17.19 -4.73
C GLY A 136 -2.60 17.56 -3.89
N LEU A 137 -2.78 18.23 -2.75
CA LEU A 137 -1.73 18.53 -1.78
C LEU A 137 -1.97 17.84 -0.44
N ALA A 138 -3.10 17.14 -0.26
CA ALA A 138 -3.51 16.59 1.02
C ALA A 138 -2.48 15.60 1.58
N VAL A 139 -1.94 14.72 0.72
CA VAL A 139 -0.90 13.75 1.11
C VAL A 139 0.39 14.45 1.51
N LEU A 140 0.87 15.40 0.70
CA LEU A 140 2.08 16.18 1.00
C LEU A 140 1.95 16.95 2.32
N LYS A 141 0.82 17.65 2.51
CA LYS A 141 0.54 18.39 3.74
C LYS A 141 0.51 17.47 4.95
N GLY A 142 -0.14 16.30 4.83
CA GLY A 142 -0.13 15.28 5.86
C GLY A 142 1.28 14.79 6.21
N ALA A 143 2.13 14.57 5.19
CA ALA A 143 3.52 14.16 5.39
C ALA A 143 4.35 15.25 6.11
N VAL A 144 4.20 16.52 5.73
CA VAL A 144 4.87 17.64 6.41
C VAL A 144 4.41 17.77 7.85
N MET A 145 3.10 17.67 8.10
CA MET A 145 2.55 17.69 9.46
C MET A 145 3.08 16.53 10.30
N PHE A 146 3.13 15.32 9.75
CA PHE A 146 3.69 14.15 10.41
C PHE A 146 5.19 14.31 10.71
N GLY A 147 5.96 14.86 9.77
CA GLY A 147 7.39 15.11 9.99
C GLY A 147 7.69 16.12 11.09
N HIS A 148 6.84 17.14 11.26
CA HIS A 148 6.94 18.09 12.37
C HIS A 148 6.40 17.54 13.69
N LYS A 149 5.39 16.66 13.62
CA LYS A 149 4.64 16.17 14.76
C LYS A 149 4.28 14.70 14.57
N SER A 150 5.24 13.81 14.79
CA SER A 150 5.09 12.37 14.55
C SER A 150 4.21 11.69 15.61
N ASP A 151 4.08 12.28 16.81
CA ASP A 151 3.19 11.85 17.89
C ASP A 151 1.69 12.01 17.58
N ILE A 152 1.33 12.56 16.41
CA ILE A 152 -0.06 12.57 15.93
C ILE A 152 -0.63 11.17 15.70
N ILE A 153 0.23 10.17 15.45
CA ILE A 153 -0.16 8.76 15.38
C ILE A 153 0.10 8.15 16.76
N SER A 154 -0.94 7.74 17.48
CA SER A 154 -0.81 7.16 18.82
C SER A 154 -0.66 5.64 18.83
N SER A 155 -1.13 4.97 17.79
CA SER A 155 -1.11 3.52 17.66
C SER A 155 -1.18 3.08 16.19
N ARG A 156 -0.80 1.84 15.92
CA ARG A 156 -0.88 1.18 14.63
C ARG A 156 -1.42 -0.22 14.78
N VAL A 157 -2.18 -0.67 13.79
CA VAL A 157 -2.61 -2.08 13.70
C VAL A 157 -1.56 -2.85 12.91
N MET A 158 -1.00 -3.91 13.52
CA MET A 158 0.09 -4.66 12.92
C MET A 158 -0.36 -5.45 11.69
N ASP A 159 0.31 -5.28 10.56
CA ASP A 159 -0.03 -5.98 9.32
C ASP A 159 0.53 -7.42 9.25
N TYR A 160 1.46 -7.76 10.15
CA TYR A 160 2.09 -9.07 10.26
C TYR A 160 2.24 -9.48 11.72
N THR A 161 2.35 -10.79 11.95
CA THR A 161 2.88 -11.33 13.20
C THR A 161 4.39 -11.29 13.12
N TYR A 162 5.06 -10.71 14.12
CA TYR A 162 6.51 -10.62 14.20
C TYR A 162 7.04 -11.46 15.35
N GLY A 163 8.23 -12.02 15.14
CA GLY A 163 8.89 -12.82 16.15
C GLY A 163 10.30 -13.21 15.76
N ILE A 164 10.84 -14.18 16.48
CA ILE A 164 12.17 -14.73 16.25
C ILE A 164 12.15 -16.25 16.18
N GLY A 165 13.14 -16.83 15.52
CA GLY A 165 13.37 -18.26 15.55
C GLY A 165 13.94 -18.69 16.89
N LEU A 166 13.30 -19.65 17.53
CA LEU A 166 13.69 -20.19 18.83
C LEU A 166 13.85 -21.70 18.78
N ARG A 167 14.59 -22.21 19.76
CA ARG A 167 14.52 -23.61 20.17
C ARG A 167 13.78 -23.70 21.49
N SER A 168 12.73 -24.50 21.55
CA SER A 168 11.88 -24.66 22.74
C SER A 168 12.00 -26.05 23.33
N ARG A 169 11.70 -26.21 24.62
CA ARG A 169 11.57 -27.56 25.21
C ARG A 169 10.43 -28.29 24.51
N TYR A 170 10.64 -29.57 24.25
CA TYR A 170 9.59 -30.41 23.69
C TYR A 170 8.43 -30.55 24.68
N ASP A 171 7.21 -30.37 24.18
CA ASP A 171 5.97 -30.56 24.89
C ASP A 171 5.13 -31.55 24.07
N GLU A 172 5.03 -32.78 24.56
CA GLU A 172 4.35 -33.90 23.88
C GLU A 172 2.86 -33.61 23.61
N LYS A 173 2.25 -32.67 24.35
CA LYS A 173 0.85 -32.29 24.17
C LYS A 173 0.63 -31.34 23.00
N LYS A 174 1.70 -30.72 22.50
CA LYS A 174 1.63 -29.66 21.48
C LYS A 174 2.33 -30.02 20.18
N ILE A 175 3.40 -30.80 20.25
CA ILE A 175 4.28 -31.03 19.11
C ILE A 175 4.46 -32.54 18.90
N PRO A 176 4.24 -33.07 17.69
CA PRO A 176 4.54 -34.46 17.38
C PRO A 176 6.03 -34.80 17.59
N THR A 177 6.33 -36.02 18.03
CA THR A 177 7.69 -36.42 18.47
C THR A 177 8.72 -36.43 17.34
N ASP A 178 8.27 -36.55 16.08
CA ASP A 178 9.12 -36.53 14.88
C ASP A 178 9.84 -35.19 14.66
N ARG A 179 9.33 -34.09 15.26
CA ARG A 179 9.97 -32.77 15.25
C ARG A 179 10.89 -32.52 16.45
N ALA A 180 10.94 -33.45 17.39
CA ALA A 180 11.75 -33.35 18.60
C ALA A 180 13.16 -33.94 18.37
N LYS A 181 14.17 -33.27 18.92
CA LYS A 181 15.55 -33.73 18.95
C LYS A 181 16.03 -33.86 20.38
N TYR A 182 16.60 -35.01 20.71
CA TYR A 182 17.21 -35.26 22.01
C TYR A 182 18.60 -34.65 22.07
N ASP A 183 18.87 -33.84 23.10
CA ASP A 183 20.09 -33.07 23.21
C ASP A 183 20.35 -32.62 24.66
N ASN A 184 21.56 -32.90 25.17
CA ASN A 184 21.96 -32.70 26.58
C ASN A 184 20.92 -33.21 27.61
N GLY A 185 20.45 -34.45 27.43
CA GLY A 185 19.56 -35.10 28.39
C GLY A 185 18.09 -34.66 28.33
N LYS A 186 17.71 -33.84 27.33
CA LYS A 186 16.35 -33.30 27.19
C LYS A 186 15.90 -33.30 25.74
N TRP A 187 14.59 -33.37 25.52
CA TRP A 187 13.97 -33.22 24.21
C TRP A 187 13.69 -31.75 23.90
N TRP A 188 13.99 -31.35 22.67
CA TRP A 188 13.86 -29.98 22.19
C TRP A 188 13.24 -29.93 20.80
N VAL A 189 12.66 -28.80 20.45
CA VAL A 189 12.13 -28.54 19.11
C VAL A 189 12.83 -27.31 18.55
N ASP A 190 13.40 -27.46 17.36
CA ASP A 190 14.05 -26.37 16.64
C ASP A 190 13.03 -25.57 15.80
N LYS A 191 13.43 -24.34 15.41
CA LYS A 191 12.68 -23.51 14.47
C LYS A 191 11.26 -23.14 14.95
N CYS A 192 11.04 -23.10 16.26
CA CYS A 192 9.80 -22.58 16.82
C CYS A 192 9.69 -21.08 16.54
N PHE A 193 8.48 -20.59 16.28
CA PHE A 193 8.21 -19.17 16.10
C PHE A 193 7.90 -18.52 17.47
N GLY A 194 8.86 -17.76 17.99
CA GLY A 194 8.65 -16.96 19.20
C GLY A 194 7.95 -15.65 18.89
N ILE A 195 6.62 -15.59 19.06
CA ILE A 195 5.80 -14.41 18.76
C ILE A 195 6.09 -13.26 19.74
N PHE A 196 6.39 -12.08 19.21
CA PHE A 196 6.48 -10.81 19.96
C PHE A 196 5.22 -9.97 19.80
N VAL A 197 4.64 -9.95 18.59
CA VAL A 197 3.36 -9.29 18.33
C VAL A 197 2.60 -10.04 17.25
N ARG A 198 1.27 -10.04 17.33
CA ARG A 198 0.40 -10.68 16.35
C ARG A 198 -0.11 -9.68 15.33
N MET A 199 -0.34 -10.13 14.11
CA MET A 199 -1.10 -9.35 13.13
C MET A 199 -2.47 -8.95 13.71
N ASN A 200 -2.98 -7.81 13.28
CA ASN A 200 -4.19 -7.14 13.77
C ASN A 200 -4.17 -6.76 15.25
N ALA A 201 -3.03 -6.89 15.95
CA ALA A 201 -2.89 -6.27 17.27
C ALA A 201 -2.74 -4.75 17.08
N GLU A 202 -3.44 -3.97 17.91
CA GLU A 202 -3.17 -2.55 18.06
C GLU A 202 -1.95 -2.38 18.97
N VAL A 203 -1.01 -1.56 18.52
CA VAL A 203 0.26 -1.30 19.21
C VAL A 203 0.50 0.20 19.28
N HIS A 204 0.70 0.71 20.49
CA HIS A 204 1.02 2.12 20.70
C HIS A 204 2.44 2.43 20.27
N VAL A 205 2.69 3.68 19.86
CA VAL A 205 4.05 4.18 19.61
C VAL A 205 4.95 3.93 20.83
N ASP A 206 6.20 3.57 20.58
CA ASP A 206 7.21 3.20 21.57
C ASP A 206 6.91 1.96 22.43
N SER A 207 5.90 1.16 22.05
CA SER A 207 5.63 -0.11 22.72
C SER A 207 6.80 -1.07 22.56
N LYS A 208 7.31 -1.59 23.68
CA LYS A 208 8.42 -2.54 23.72
C LYS A 208 7.94 -3.89 24.21
N VAL A 209 8.29 -4.94 23.46
CA VAL A 209 8.13 -6.33 23.88
C VAL A 209 9.51 -6.95 23.97
N THR A 210 9.88 -7.44 25.16
CA THR A 210 11.19 -8.02 25.43
C THR A 210 11.05 -9.48 25.81
N HIS A 211 11.77 -10.36 25.11
CA HIS A 211 12.01 -11.73 25.54
C HIS A 211 13.46 -11.90 25.94
N VAL A 212 13.68 -12.77 26.93
CA VAL A 212 15.01 -13.10 27.44
C VAL A 212 15.32 -14.55 27.10
N ILE A 213 16.44 -14.77 26.46
CA ILE A 213 16.91 -16.10 26.04
C ILE A 213 18.22 -16.38 26.75
N VAL A 214 18.38 -17.62 27.22
CA VAL A 214 19.66 -18.09 27.78
C VAL A 214 20.49 -18.67 26.63
N PRO A 215 21.71 -18.17 26.39
CA PRO A 215 22.53 -18.67 25.30
C PRO A 215 23.03 -20.08 25.60
N ARG A 216 23.28 -20.84 24.54
CA ARG A 216 23.71 -22.24 24.64
C ARG A 216 25.12 -22.48 24.09
N HIS A 217 25.56 -21.61 23.21
CA HIS A 217 26.87 -21.64 22.59
C HIS A 217 27.50 -20.27 22.79
N GLU A 218 28.82 -20.19 22.71
CA GLU A 218 29.56 -18.92 22.76
C GLU A 218 29.18 -17.97 21.62
N ARG A 219 28.64 -18.52 20.53
CA ARG A 219 28.08 -17.78 19.41
C ARG A 219 26.62 -18.17 19.19
N GLY A 220 25.73 -17.20 19.21
CA GLY A 220 24.30 -17.37 18.94
C GLY A 220 23.84 -16.52 17.76
N THR A 221 22.82 -16.99 17.04
CA THR A 221 22.13 -16.19 16.01
C THR A 221 20.67 -16.01 16.41
N ILE A 222 20.18 -14.78 16.34
CA ILE A 222 18.76 -14.46 16.48
C ILE A 222 18.24 -14.06 15.11
N ASN A 223 17.43 -14.95 14.52
CA ASN A 223 16.77 -14.70 13.25
C ASN A 223 15.41 -14.05 13.50
N ILE A 224 15.14 -12.93 12.83
CA ILE A 224 13.91 -12.16 12.95
C ILE A 224 12.97 -12.57 11.80
N TYR A 225 11.71 -12.84 12.11
CA TYR A 225 10.72 -13.30 11.15
C TYR A 225 9.43 -12.45 11.18
N ARG A 226 8.71 -12.48 10.05
CA ARG A 226 7.32 -12.05 9.96
C ARG A 226 6.46 -13.09 9.22
N THR A 227 5.15 -13.04 9.42
CA THR A 227 4.17 -13.86 8.67
C THR A 227 2.78 -13.23 8.69
N LYS A 228 1.95 -13.59 7.70
CA LYS A 228 0.50 -13.30 7.65
C LYS A 228 -0.33 -14.31 8.43
N ASP A 229 0.29 -15.31 9.05
CA ASP A 229 -0.39 -16.15 10.04
C ASP A 229 -0.46 -15.42 11.39
N ARG A 230 -1.63 -15.45 12.04
CA ARG A 230 -1.85 -14.86 13.37
C ARG A 230 -1.24 -15.70 14.50
N ALA A 231 -1.08 -17.00 14.28
CA ALA A 231 -0.59 -17.95 15.27
C ALA A 231 0.40 -18.96 14.67
N PRO A 232 1.52 -18.49 14.07
CA PRO A 232 2.55 -19.38 13.54
C PRO A 232 3.16 -20.21 14.66
N GLU A 233 3.45 -21.47 14.36
CA GLU A 233 4.11 -22.38 15.30
C GLU A 233 5.60 -22.51 14.99
N PHE A 234 5.96 -22.51 13.71
CA PHE A 234 7.32 -22.69 13.23
C PHE A 234 7.75 -21.63 12.23
N THR A 235 9.04 -21.31 12.22
CA THR A 235 9.65 -20.41 11.22
C THR A 235 9.74 -21.04 9.84
N THR A 236 9.42 -22.34 9.70
CA THR A 236 9.33 -23.06 8.43
C THR A 236 7.92 -23.17 7.89
N ASP A 237 6.92 -22.66 8.63
CA ASP A 237 5.54 -22.70 8.17
C ASP A 237 5.37 -21.83 6.90
N PRO A 238 4.45 -22.20 5.99
CA PRO A 238 4.22 -21.42 4.78
C PRO A 238 3.92 -19.95 5.08
N GLY A 239 4.61 -19.04 4.39
CA GLY A 239 4.43 -17.59 4.58
C GLY A 239 5.27 -16.96 5.69
N CYS A 240 6.08 -17.75 6.42
CA CYS A 240 7.12 -17.21 7.30
C CYS A 240 8.31 -16.69 6.47
N GLU A 241 8.64 -15.41 6.65
CA GLU A 241 9.73 -14.73 5.96
C GLU A 241 10.77 -14.26 6.97
N GLN A 242 12.05 -14.56 6.73
CA GLN A 242 13.14 -14.01 7.54
C GLN A 242 13.45 -12.57 7.10
N LEU A 243 13.39 -11.62 8.03
CA LEU A 243 13.68 -10.21 7.79
C LEU A 243 15.15 -9.86 8.02
N GLY A 244 15.82 -10.59 8.91
CA GLY A 244 17.20 -10.31 9.28
C GLY A 244 17.73 -11.28 10.32
N GLN A 245 18.98 -11.04 10.72
CA GLN A 245 19.63 -11.80 11.78
C GLN A 245 20.57 -10.92 12.59
N SER A 246 20.66 -11.17 13.89
CA SER A 246 21.72 -10.65 14.75
C SER A 246 22.64 -11.81 15.15
N ILE A 247 23.96 -11.58 15.11
CA ILE A 247 24.96 -12.53 15.57
C ILE A 247 25.49 -12.02 16.90
N ASN A 248 25.32 -12.81 17.96
CA ASN A 248 25.74 -12.47 19.30
C ASN A 248 26.97 -13.30 19.69
N TYR A 249 27.95 -12.63 20.26
CA TYR A 249 29.13 -13.25 20.88
C TYR A 249 28.98 -13.13 22.39
N HIS A 250 29.01 -14.26 23.07
CA HIS A 250 28.83 -14.37 24.51
C HIS A 250 30.18 -14.31 25.21
N ASP A 251 30.18 -13.79 26.43
CA ASP A 251 31.39 -13.65 27.24
C ASP A 251 31.91 -15.05 27.59
N THR A 252 33.16 -15.35 27.25
CA THR A 252 33.75 -16.67 27.54
C THR A 252 34.08 -16.84 29.02
N ASP A 253 34.19 -15.74 29.77
CA ASP A 253 34.54 -15.75 31.20
C ASP A 253 33.32 -15.99 32.10
N ILE A 254 32.10 -15.85 31.56
CA ILE A 254 30.85 -16.04 32.29
C ILE A 254 30.18 -17.35 31.84
N PRO A 255 29.79 -18.26 32.75
CA PRO A 255 29.05 -19.45 32.37
C PRO A 255 27.79 -19.10 31.56
N LEU A 256 27.58 -19.76 30.40
CA LEU A 256 26.45 -19.48 29.49
C LEU A 256 25.07 -19.52 30.18
N LYS A 257 24.91 -20.38 31.19
CA LYS A 257 23.69 -20.50 32.01
C LYS A 257 23.37 -19.25 32.84
N GLU A 258 24.37 -18.41 33.12
CA GLU A 258 24.24 -17.15 33.88
C GLU A 258 24.08 -15.94 32.95
N GLN A 259 24.42 -16.10 31.67
CA GLN A 259 24.23 -15.08 30.66
C GLN A 259 22.77 -15.01 30.18
N LYS A 260 22.34 -13.82 29.77
CA LYS A 260 20.99 -13.53 29.29
C LYS A 260 21.06 -12.63 28.08
N VAL A 261 20.48 -13.07 26.97
CA VAL A 261 20.31 -12.27 25.75
C VAL A 261 18.92 -11.66 25.78
N LYS A 262 18.84 -10.33 25.73
CA LYS A 262 17.57 -9.60 25.82
C LYS A 262 17.19 -9.10 24.44
N THR A 263 16.30 -9.82 23.77
CA THR A 263 15.75 -9.38 22.50
C THR A 263 14.52 -8.51 22.75
N THR A 264 14.55 -7.27 22.28
CA THR A 264 13.46 -6.29 22.42
C THR A 264 13.02 -5.82 21.05
N PHE A 265 11.74 -5.99 20.75
CA PHE A 265 11.10 -5.37 19.61
C PHE A 265 10.46 -4.07 20.09
N MET A 266 10.74 -2.97 19.39
CA MET A 266 10.07 -1.70 19.57
C MET A 266 9.19 -1.42 18.37
N PHE A 267 7.91 -1.21 18.63
CA PHE A 267 6.86 -1.10 17.64
C PHE A 267 6.21 0.29 17.67
N GLY A 268 5.45 0.58 16.62
CA GLY A 268 4.59 1.76 16.54
C GLY A 268 5.23 2.96 15.83
N ASP A 269 6.54 2.96 15.62
CA ASP A 269 7.19 3.91 14.70
C ASP A 269 7.01 3.49 13.22
N THR A 270 7.52 4.28 12.28
CA THR A 270 7.54 3.95 10.84
C THR A 270 8.48 2.80 10.51
N GLU A 271 9.44 2.53 11.38
CA GLU A 271 10.41 1.44 11.26
C GLU A 271 10.26 0.45 12.40
N LEU A 272 10.60 -0.81 12.13
CA LEU A 272 10.71 -1.83 13.18
C LEU A 272 12.13 -1.81 13.74
N HIS A 273 12.28 -1.54 15.03
CA HIS A 273 13.57 -1.64 15.70
C HIS A 273 13.63 -2.90 16.54
N VAL A 274 14.73 -3.64 16.39
CA VAL A 274 15.04 -4.83 17.18
C VAL A 274 16.38 -4.64 17.86
N PHE A 275 16.38 -4.69 19.19
CA PHE A 275 17.57 -4.62 20.03
C PHE A 275 17.85 -6.01 20.57
N VAL A 276 19.12 -6.44 20.57
CA VAL A 276 19.53 -7.79 20.98
C VAL A 276 20.69 -7.70 21.96
#